data_AF-A0A966AM62-F1
#
_entry.id   AF-A0A966AM62-F1
#
_cell.length_a   1.000
_cell.length_b   1.000
_cell.length_c   1.000
_cell.angle_alpha   90.00
_cell.angle_beta   90.00
_cell.angle_gamma   90.00
#
_symmetry.space_group_name_H-M   'P 1'
#
loop_
_entity.id
_entity.type
_entity.pdbx_description
1 polymer ?
#
loop_
_entity_poly.entity_id
_entity_poly.type
_entity_poly.pdbx_seq_one_letter_code
_entity_poly.pdbx_strand_id
1 'polypeptide(L)' 'HHVATVAATELAMRHLGRSTPNTVLLGALTALTDIIHFSSVVNAINDKFSGDVAQRNVCAAQAAHDEAHAA' A
#
# COMPACT_ATOMS: atom_id res chain seq x y z
N HIS A 1 -20.63 -6.60 -2.65
CA HIS A 1 -20.62 -5.35 -1.85
C HIS A 1 -19.54 -4.43 -2.45
N HIS A 2 -19.72 -3.10 -2.42
CA HIS A 2 -18.76 -2.12 -2.97
C HIS A 2 -17.96 -1.38 -1.88
N VAL A 3 -17.78 -2.01 -0.71
CA VAL A 3 -17.12 -1.39 0.44
C VAL A 3 -16.13 -2.41 1.01
N ALA A 4 -14.90 -1.96 1.22
CA ALA A 4 -13.84 -2.71 1.89
C ALA A 4 -13.22 -1.82 2.98
N THR A 5 -12.69 -2.46 4.02
CA THR A 5 -12.06 -1.79 5.16
C THR A 5 -10.63 -2.29 5.31
N VAL A 6 -9.69 -1.37 5.50
CA VAL A 6 -8.27 -1.67 5.74
C VAL A 6 -7.77 -0.80 6.90
N ALA A 7 -6.99 -1.38 7.80
CA ALA A 7 -6.39 -0.69 8.95
C ALA A 7 -5.18 0.17 8.51
N ALA A 8 -5.44 1.18 7.67
CA ALA A 8 -4.38 1.84 6.91
C ALA A 8 -3.37 2.59 7.79
N THR A 9 -3.83 3.19 8.89
CA THR A 9 -2.98 3.91 9.84
C THR A 9 -2.08 2.95 10.60
N GLU A 10 -2.62 1.82 11.05
CA GLU A 10 -1.91 0.77 11.77
C GLU A 10 -0.82 0.15 10.90
N LEU A 11 -1.14 -0.15 9.63
CA LEU A 11 -0.17 -0.61 8.65
C LEU A 11 0.93 0.43 8.40
N ALA A 12 0.57 1.71 8.24
CA ALA A 12 1.55 2.78 8.08
C ALA A 12 2.47 2.89 9.30
N MET A 13 1.93 2.83 10.51
CA MET A 13 2.73 2.85 11.73
C MET A 13 3.68 1.64 11.81
N ARG A 14 3.18 0.44 11.50
CA ARG A 14 3.96 -0.81 11.54
C ARG A 14 5.11 -0.82 10.54
N HIS A 15 4.85 -0.43 9.29
CA HIS A 15 5.83 -0.54 8.22
C HIS A 15 6.68 0.72 8.05
N LEU A 16 6.10 1.92 8.25
CA LEU A 16 6.76 3.20 7.98
C LEU A 16 7.23 3.92 9.25
N GLY A 17 6.72 3.55 10.43
CA GLY A 17 7.03 4.23 11.70
C GLY A 17 6.37 5.60 11.85
N ARG A 18 5.43 5.95 10.96
CA ARG A 18 4.68 7.21 10.97
C ARG A 18 3.30 7.02 10.35
N SER A 19 2.35 7.86 10.73
CA SER A 19 0.96 7.83 10.26
C SER A 19 0.80 8.46 8.87
N THR A 20 1.56 7.98 7.88
CA THR A 20 1.43 8.39 6.47
C THR A 20 0.85 7.25 5.64
N PRO A 21 -0.48 7.13 5.51
CA PRO A 21 -1.14 5.96 4.92
C PRO A 21 -1.16 5.93 3.39
N ASN A 22 -0.59 6.94 2.71
CA ASN A 22 -0.78 7.11 1.26
C ASN A 22 -0.39 5.87 0.45
N THR A 23 0.78 5.28 0.71
CA THR A 23 1.25 4.07 -0.01
C THR A 23 0.47 2.82 0.38
N VAL A 24 0.00 2.75 1.63
CA VAL A 24 -0.92 1.70 2.12
C VAL A 24 -2.25 1.76 1.36
N LEU A 25 -2.85 2.95 1.23
CA LEU A 25 -4.11 3.13 0.50
C LEU A 25 -3.99 2.81 -0.99
N LEU A 26 -2.84 3.15 -1.61
CA LEU A 26 -2.56 2.75 -3.00
C LEU A 26 -2.47 1.23 -3.15
N GLY A 27 -1.82 0.55 -2.21
CA GLY A 27 -1.80 -0.91 -2.15
C GLY A 27 -3.20 -1.51 -2.09
N ALA A 28 -4.02 -1.06 -1.14
CA ALA A 28 -5.41 -1.52 -1.00
C ALA A 28 -6.24 -1.25 -2.27
N LEU A 29 -6.09 -0.08 -2.91
CA LEU A 29 -6.82 0.26 -4.13
C LEU A 29 -6.56 -0.74 -5.27
N THR A 30 -5.32 -1.21 -5.40
CA THR A 30 -4.94 -2.18 -6.45
C THR A 30 -5.49 -3.59 -6.21
N ALA A 31 -5.92 -3.91 -4.99
CA ALA A 31 -6.59 -5.18 -4.69
C ALA A 31 -8.10 -5.14 -4.97
N LEU A 32 -8.68 -3.94 -4.95
CA LEU A 32 -10.13 -3.72 -5.06
C LEU A 32 -10.57 -3.32 -6.48
N THR A 33 -9.64 -2.89 -7.33
CA THR A 33 -9.94 -2.35 -8.66
C THR A 33 -8.88 -2.75 -9.69
N ASP A 34 -9.30 -2.88 -10.95
CA ASP A 34 -8.40 -3.12 -12.09
C ASP A 34 -7.88 -1.82 -12.74
N ILE A 35 -8.10 -0.66 -12.12
CA ILE A 35 -7.72 0.65 -12.68
C ILE A 35 -6.19 0.84 -12.64
N ILE A 36 -5.53 0.26 -11.64
CA ILE A 36 -4.09 0.38 -11.41
C ILE A 36 -3.54 -1.00 -11.03
N HIS A 37 -2.49 -1.44 -11.69
CA HIS A 37 -1.77 -2.65 -11.31
C HIS A 37 -0.86 -2.40 -10.10
N PHE A 38 -0.74 -3.39 -9.22
CA PHE A 38 0.18 -3.32 -8.08
C PHE A 38 1.64 -3.05 -8.50
N SER A 39 2.09 -3.65 -9.62
CA SER A 39 3.42 -3.40 -10.17
C SER A 39 3.65 -1.93 -10.56
N SER A 40 2.63 -1.22 -11.03
CA SER A 40 2.71 0.22 -11.32
C SER A 40 2.92 1.04 -10.04
N VAL A 41 2.29 0.65 -8.92
CA VAL A 41 2.51 1.28 -7.61
C VAL A 41 3.92 1.03 -7.11
N VAL A 42 4.44 -0.20 -7.23
CA VAL A 42 5.83 -0.51 -6.88
C VAL A 42 6.82 0.33 -7.67
N ASN A 43 6.62 0.44 -8.99
CA ASN A 43 7.47 1.26 -9.86
C ASN A 43 7.41 2.75 -9.45
N ALA A 44 6.22 3.30 -9.23
CA ALA A 44 6.06 4.69 -8.81
C ALA A 44 6.71 4.98 -7.44
N ILE A 45 6.68 4.02 -6.50
CA ILE A 45 7.37 4.13 -5.21
C ILE A 45 8.88 4.15 -5.41
N ASN A 46 9.42 3.27 -6.26
CA ASN A 46 10.86 3.19 -6.54
C ASN A 46 11.39 4.38 -7.36
N ASP A 47 10.55 5.00 -8.19
CA ASP A 47 10.89 6.25 -8.90
C ASP A 47 10.91 7.45 -7.93
N LYS A 48 10.04 7.43 -6.90
CA LYS A 48 9.86 8.55 -5.97
C LYS A 48 10.82 8.51 -4.78
N PHE A 49 11.13 7.32 -4.29
CA PHE A 49 11.90 7.10 -3.06
C PHE A 49 13.07 6.15 -3.35
N SER A 50 14.07 6.17 -2.47
CA SER A 50 15.24 5.30 -2.59
C SER A 50 15.58 4.60 -1.26
N GLY A 51 16.39 3.53 -1.36
CA GLY A 51 16.87 2.75 -0.22
C GLY A 51 15.75 2.21 0.67
N ASP A 52 15.99 2.20 1.98
CA ASP A 52 15.06 1.68 2.99
C ASP A 52 13.69 2.36 2.93
N VAL A 53 13.64 3.64 2.55
CA VAL A 53 12.35 4.35 2.43
C VAL A 53 11.50 3.75 1.32
N ALA A 54 12.09 3.46 0.16
CA ALA A 54 11.37 2.79 -0.93
C ALA A 54 10.88 1.40 -0.50
N GLN A 55 11.78 0.60 0.07
CA GLN A 55 11.46 -0.76 0.51
C GLN A 55 10.33 -0.78 1.54
N ARG A 56 10.38 0.09 2.55
CA ARG A 56 9.32 0.18 3.58
C ARG A 56 7.98 0.61 2.98
N ASN A 57 7.98 1.52 2.01
CA ASN A 57 6.76 1.91 1.29
C ASN A 57 6.18 0.78 0.44
N VAL A 58 7.03 0.01 -0.26
CA VAL A 58 6.59 -1.19 -0.99
C VAL A 58 6.00 -2.23 -0.03
N CYS A 59 6.65 -2.51 1.10
CA CYS A 59 6.10 -3.43 2.11
C CYS A 59 4.76 -2.96 2.67
N ALA A 60 4.61 -1.65 2.94
CA ALA A 60 3.36 -1.08 3.43
C ALA A 60 2.22 -1.20 2.40
N ALA A 61 2.52 -0.97 1.12
CA ALA A 61 1.56 -1.16 0.03
C ALA A 61 1.18 -2.63 -0.15
N GLN A 62 2.15 -3.55 -0.11
CA GLN A 62 1.90 -4.99 -0.23
C GLN A 62 0.99 -5.49 0.90
N ALA A 63 1.28 -5.13 2.15
CA ALA A 63 0.48 -5.54 3.29
C ALA A 63 -0.99 -5.12 3.15
N ALA A 64 -1.23 -3.92 2.61
CA ALA A 64 -2.57 -3.42 2.35
C ALA A 64 -3.26 -4.13 1.18
N HIS A 65 -2.52 -4.45 0.12
CA HIS A 65 -3.02 -5.22 -1.01
C HIS A 65 -3.49 -6.60 -0.55
N ASP A 66 -2.67 -7.29 0.25
CA ASP A 66 -2.97 -8.61 0.78
C ASP A 66 -4.17 -8.58 1.75
N GLU A 67 -4.22 -7.59 2.66
CA GLU A 67 -5.33 -7.40 3.60
C GLU A 67 -6.65 -7.12 2.88
N ALA A 68 -6.64 -6.25 1.87
CA ALA A 68 -7.83 -5.88 1.12
C ALA A 68 -8.32 -6.99 0.16
N HIS A 69 -7.43 -7.86 -0.32
CA HIS A 69 -7.82 -8.99 -1.18
C HIS A 69 -8.43 -10.15 -0.39
N ALA A 70 -8.13 -10.25 0.91
CA ALA A 70 -8.68 -11.27 1.80
C ALA A 70 -10.08 -10.93 2.35
N ALA A 71 -10.58 -9.71 2.12
CA ALA A 71 -11.86 -9.18 2.61
C ALA A 71 -12.99 -9.33 1.58
#